data_AF-A0A971B3R1-F1
#
_entry.id   AF-A0A971B3R1-F1
#
_cell.length_a   1.000
_cell.length_b   1.000
_cell.length_c   1.000
_cell.angle_alpha   90.00
_cell.angle_beta   90.00
_cell.angle_gamma   90.00
#
_symmetry.space_group_name_H-M   'P 1'
#
loop_
_entity.id
_entity.type
_entity.pdbx_description
1 polymer ?
#
loop_
_entity_poly.entity_id
_entity_poly.type
_entity_poly.pdbx_seq_one_letter_code
_entity_poly.pdbx_strand_id
1 'polypeptide(L)'
;MAVHTIRLRAPWNRRREDDRDLWQRAFGRPTNLSEDETVRLVLHCESAGTLVVLNDVVLGTAGSGNERDAFDVTERLEVRNKLTLSMLHDEHVDRESCRPPADVWLEIEVT
;
A
#
# COMPACT_ATOMS: atom_id res chain seq x y z
N MET A 1 -20.06 -9.31 10.36
CA MET A 1 -19.80 -8.79 9.01
C MET A 1 -18.56 -9.51 8.49
N ALA A 2 -18.58 -10.01 7.26
CA ALA A 2 -17.45 -10.75 6.70
C ALA A 2 -16.51 -9.74 6.02
N VAL A 3 -15.30 -9.61 6.53
CA VAL A 3 -14.24 -8.81 5.90
C VAL A 3 -13.40 -9.75 5.04
N HIS A 4 -13.35 -9.51 3.74
CA HIS A 4 -12.49 -10.26 2.85
C HIS A 4 -11.14 -9.55 2.71
N THR A 5 -10.05 -10.27 2.96
CA THR A 5 -8.71 -9.70 2.95
C THR A 5 -7.85 -10.27 1.82
N ILE A 6 -7.34 -9.40 0.95
CA ILE A 6 -6.42 -9.76 -0.13
C ILE A 6 -5.03 -9.19 0.16
N ARG A 7 -4.07 -10.05 0.52
CA ARG A 7 -2.70 -9.61 0.81
C ARG A 7 -1.90 -9.34 -0.45
N LEU A 8 -1.33 -8.14 -0.57
CA LEU A 8 -0.45 -7.73 -1.66
C LEU A 8 1.01 -8.15 -1.38
N ARG A 9 1.23 -9.47 -1.26
CA ARG A 9 2.55 -10.10 -1.02
C ARG A 9 3.43 -10.02 -2.26
N ALA A 10 4.76 -10.08 -2.11
CA ALA A 10 5.80 -10.12 -3.16
C ALA A 10 5.39 -10.68 -4.55
N PRO A 11 5.97 -10.16 -5.66
CA PRO A 11 7.15 -9.30 -5.73
C PRO A 11 6.82 -7.79 -5.68
N TRP A 12 7.74 -7.03 -5.09
CA TRP A 12 7.79 -5.57 -5.13
C TRP A 12 9.05 -5.17 -5.90
N ASN A 13 8.94 -4.15 -6.74
CA ASN A 13 10.08 -3.57 -7.44
C ASN A 13 10.62 -2.41 -6.61
N ARG A 14 11.84 -2.54 -6.10
CA ARG A 14 12.56 -1.44 -5.43
C ARG A 14 13.33 -0.63 -6.46
N ARG A 15 13.20 0.69 -6.41
CA ARG A 15 14.05 1.66 -7.10
C ARG A 15 14.59 2.62 -6.06
N ARG A 16 15.91 2.78 -6.02
CA ARG A 16 16.55 3.76 -5.16
C ARG A 16 16.73 5.05 -5.96
N GLU A 17 16.22 6.15 -5.43
CA GLU A 17 16.55 7.50 -5.86
C GLU A 17 17.47 8.15 -4.82
N ASP A 18 18.13 9.26 -5.15
CA ASP A 18 19.18 9.87 -4.32
C ASP A 18 18.81 10.01 -2.84
N ASP A 19 17.58 10.45 -2.54
CA ASP A 19 17.09 10.75 -1.17
C ASP A 19 15.99 9.79 -0.67
N ARG A 20 15.53 8.86 -1.51
CA ARG A 20 14.35 8.02 -1.19
C ARG A 20 14.38 6.65 -1.84
N ASP A 21 13.79 5.69 -1.15
CA ASP A 21 13.51 4.36 -1.71
C ASP A 21 12.05 4.30 -2.19
N LEU A 22 11.88 4.02 -3.49
CA LEU A 22 10.60 3.81 -4.12
C LEU A 22 10.32 2.30 -4.24
N TRP A 23 9.22 1.85 -3.66
CA TRP A 23 8.74 0.48 -3.76
C TRP A 23 7.46 0.44 -4.55
N GLN A 24 7.46 -0.29 -5.66
CA GLN A 24 6.36 -0.30 -6.61
C GLN A 24 5.82 -1.70 -6.83
N ARG A 25 4.50 -1.81 -6.90
CA ARG A 25 3.81 -3.07 -7.21
C ARG A 25 2.61 -2.81 -8.09
N ALA A 26 2.46 -3.63 -9.11
CA ALA A 26 1.23 -3.72 -9.88
C ALA A 26 0.30 -4.80 -9.30
N PHE A 27 -1.01 -4.54 -9.29
CA PHE A 27 -2.03 -5.51 -8.90
C PHE A 27 -3.32 -5.27 -9.70
N GLY A 28 -4.11 -6.31 -9.93
CA GLY A 28 -5.41 -6.18 -10.61
C GLY A 28 -6.51 -5.69 -9.66
N ARG A 29 -7.60 -5.14 -10.22
CA ARG A 29 -8.83 -4.94 -9.44
C ARG A 29 -9.33 -6.30 -8.93
N PRO A 30 -9.71 -6.43 -7.65
CA PRO A 30 -10.41 -7.62 -7.17
C PRO A 30 -11.65 -7.90 -8.04
N THR A 31 -11.83 -9.14 -8.45
CA THR A 31 -12.99 -9.57 -9.24
C THR A 31 -14.22 -9.74 -8.34
N ASN A 32 -15.42 -9.54 -8.90
CA ASN A 32 -16.70 -9.66 -8.19
C ASN A 32 -16.95 -8.60 -7.10
N LEU A 33 -16.34 -7.42 -7.19
CA LEU A 33 -16.73 -6.29 -6.35
C LEU A 33 -18.16 -5.86 -6.69
N SER A 34 -19.08 -5.96 -5.74
CA SER A 34 -20.46 -5.47 -5.82
C SER A 34 -20.51 -3.97 -5.54
N GLU A 35 -21.57 -3.29 -5.99
CA GLU A 35 -21.74 -1.84 -5.76
C GLU A 35 -21.86 -1.48 -4.27
N ASP A 36 -22.29 -2.43 -3.44
CA ASP A 36 -22.42 -2.28 -1.98
C ASP A 36 -21.11 -2.59 -1.22
N GLU A 37 -20.02 -2.95 -1.90
CA GLU A 37 -18.75 -3.29 -1.27
C GLU A 37 -17.77 -2.10 -1.24
N THR A 38 -17.27 -1.80 -0.05
CA THR A 38 -16.21 -0.80 0.17
C THR A 38 -14.85 -1.49 0.13
N VAL A 39 -13.87 -0.90 -0.56
CA VAL A 39 -12.50 -1.40 -0.61
C VAL A 39 -11.54 -0.42 0.06
N ARG A 40 -10.85 -0.90 1.10
CA ARG A 40 -9.81 -0.17 1.81
C ARG A 40 -8.44 -0.75 1.52
N LEU A 41 -7.48 0.10 1.16
CA LEU A 41 -6.08 -0.25 1.13
C LEU A 41 -5.50 -0.04 2.53
N VAL A 42 -5.04 -1.13 3.13
CA VAL A 42 -4.48 -1.12 4.48
C VAL A 42 -2.99 -1.38 4.41
N LEU A 43 -2.23 -0.55 5.11
CA LEU A 43 -0.78 -0.64 5.23
C LEU A 43 -0.41 -0.71 6.70
N HIS A 44 0.49 -1.62 7.01
CA HIS A 44 1.21 -1.65 8.27
C HIS A 44 2.69 -1.44 7.97
N CYS A 45 3.18 -0.24 8.24
CA CYS A 45 4.54 0.18 7.93
C CYS A 45 5.25 0.56 9.22
N GLU A 46 6.42 -0.04 9.45
CA GLU A 46 7.27 0.29 10.61
C GLU A 46 8.01 1.62 10.42
N SER A 47 8.13 2.09 9.17
CA SER A 47 8.82 3.32 8.81
C SER A 47 7.86 4.51 8.75
N ALA A 48 8.12 5.51 9.59
CA ALA A 48 7.33 6.73 9.61
C ALA A 48 7.48 7.59 8.36
N GLY A 49 6.39 8.23 7.95
CA GLY A 49 6.40 9.18 6.83
C GLY A 49 6.43 8.53 5.44
N THR A 50 5.96 7.29 5.32
CA THR A 50 5.88 6.60 4.03
C THR A 50 4.77 7.21 3.17
N LEU A 51 5.10 7.87 2.07
CA LEU A 51 4.12 8.42 1.14
C LEU A 51 3.49 7.28 0.31
N VAL A 52 2.17 7.17 0.37
CA VAL A 52 1.37 6.14 -0.31
C VAL A 52 0.71 6.74 -1.54
N VAL A 53 1.00 6.16 -2.71
CA VAL A 53 0.48 6.61 -4.00
C VAL A 53 -0.16 5.43 -4.75
N LEU A 54 -1.42 5.58 -5.16
CA LEU A 54 -2.16 4.60 -5.96
C LEU A 54 -2.52 5.23 -7.31
N ASN A 55 -2.14 4.58 -8.41
CA ASN A 55 -2.42 5.05 -9.78
C ASN A 55 -1.99 6.51 -9.99
N ASP A 56 -0.78 6.84 -9.49
CA ASP A 56 -0.19 8.17 -9.53
C ASP A 56 -0.97 9.26 -8.72
N VAL A 57 -1.96 8.84 -7.91
CA VAL A 57 -2.70 9.68 -6.95
C VAL A 57 -2.18 9.45 -5.52
N VAL A 58 -1.81 10.54 -4.85
CA VAL A 58 -1.42 10.50 -3.42
C VAL A 58 -2.63 10.16 -2.56
N LEU A 59 -2.54 9.08 -1.79
CA LEU A 59 -3.55 8.71 -0.79
C LEU A 59 -3.27 9.37 0.56
N GLY A 60 -1.99 9.54 0.91
CA GLY A 60 -1.54 10.16 2.14
C GLY A 60 -0.19 9.61 2.59
N THR A 61 0.15 9.82 3.87
CA THR A 61 1.36 9.29 4.51
C THR A 61 0.99 8.23 5.53
N ALA A 62 1.70 7.11 5.51
CA ALA A 62 1.57 6.00 6.45
C ALA A 62 2.77 5.92 7.41
N GLY A 63 2.64 5.13 8.46
CA GLY A 63 3.71 4.87 9.44
C GLY A 63 3.70 5.84 10.63
N SER A 64 2.55 6.38 11.02
CA SER A 64 2.45 7.24 12.22
C SER A 64 2.65 6.50 13.56
N GLY A 65 3.12 5.24 13.54
CA GLY A 65 3.34 4.38 14.71
C GLY A 65 3.19 2.89 14.38
N ASN A 66 2.96 2.04 15.39
CA ASN A 66 2.64 0.61 15.23
C ASN A 66 1.18 0.34 14.80
N GLU A 67 0.49 1.35 14.28
CA GLU A 67 -0.92 1.25 13.89
C GLU A 67 -1.07 0.99 12.39
N ARG A 68 -2.24 0.50 12.00
CA ARG A 68 -2.57 0.23 10.60
C ARG A 68 -3.16 1.49 9.99
N ASP A 69 -2.59 1.95 8.90
CA ASP A 69 -3.15 3.04 8.10
C ASP A 69 -4.09 2.46 7.04
N ALA A 70 -5.31 2.98 6.97
CA ALA A 70 -6.33 2.53 6.01
C ALA A 70 -6.79 3.68 5.12
N PHE A 71 -6.84 3.43 3.82
CA PHE A 71 -7.23 4.40 2.80
C PHE A 71 -8.41 3.86 2.00
N ASP A 72 -9.49 4.62 1.85
CA ASP A 72 -10.58 4.27 0.94
C ASP A 72 -10.10 4.38 -0.51
N VAL A 73 -10.21 3.28 -1.26
CA VAL A 73 -9.80 3.20 -2.66
C VAL A 73 -10.93 2.71 -3.56
N THR A 74 -12.16 2.62 -3.06
CA THR A 74 -13.31 1.99 -3.72
C THR A 74 -13.51 2.52 -5.13
N GLU A 75 -13.57 3.85 -5.28
CA GLU A 75 -13.77 4.53 -6.57
C GLU A 75 -12.47 4.79 -7.35
N ARG A 76 -11.32 4.44 -6.77
CA ARG A 76 -9.97 4.71 -7.34
C ARG A 76 -9.34 3.48 -7.99
N LEU A 77 -9.97 2.32 -7.85
CA LEU A 77 -9.46 1.07 -8.41
C LEU A 77 -9.76 0.94 -9.91
N GLU A 78 -8.68 0.88 -10.69
CA GLU A 78 -8.71 0.59 -12.12
C GLU A 78 -8.53 -0.91 -12.38
N VAL A 79 -8.73 -1.35 -13.63
CA VAL A 79 -8.48 -2.74 -14.05
C VAL A 79 -7.05 -3.18 -13.71
N ARG A 80 -6.08 -2.25 -13.84
CA ARG A 80 -4.68 -2.45 -13.46
C ARG A 80 -4.26 -1.31 -12.55
N ASN A 81 -3.91 -1.65 -11.31
CA ASN A 81 -3.51 -0.70 -10.30
C ASN A 81 -2.00 -0.74 -10.09
N LYS A 82 -1.43 0.42 -9.79
CA LYS A 82 -0.03 0.58 -9.43
C LYS A 82 0.06 1.25 -8.07
N LEU A 83 0.53 0.51 -7.08
CA LEU A 83 0.87 1.03 -5.77
C LEU A 83 2.34 1.43 -5.75
N THR A 84 2.63 2.64 -5.29
CA THR A 84 3.97 3.15 -5.03
C THR A 84 4.06 3.59 -3.58
N LEU A 85 5.05 3.08 -2.85
CA LEU A 85 5.43 3.53 -1.53
C LEU A 85 6.75 4.29 -1.66
N SER A 86 6.77 5.54 -1.22
CA SER A 86 7.97 6.37 -1.23
C SER A 86 8.38 6.66 0.19
N MET A 87 9.57 6.20 0.57
CA MET A 87 10.14 6.43 1.89
C MET A 87 11.36 7.33 1.77
N LEU A 88 11.43 8.36 2.61
CA LEU A 88 12.65 9.11 2.79
C LEU A 88 13.72 8.18 3.38
N HIS A 89 14.97 8.38 2.99
CA HIS A 89 16.08 7.62 3.54
C HIS A 89 16.24 7.98 5.02
N ASP A 90 15.70 7.16 5.91
CA ASP A 90 16.04 7.26 7.32
C ASP A 90 17.40 6.58 7.51
N GLU A 91 18.42 7.37 7.87
CA GLU A 91 19.81 6.91 7.98
C GLU A 91 19.98 5.76 9.02
N HIS A 92 18.95 5.48 9.82
CA HIS A 92 18.96 4.44 10.85
C HIS A 92 18.32 3.10 10.45
N VAL A 93 17.72 2.97 9.26
CA VAL A 93 17.06 1.72 8.85
C VAL A 93 18.02 0.84 8.05
N ASP A 94 18.27 -0.35 8.57
CA ASP A 94 19.18 -1.38 8.08
C ASP A 94 19.13 -1.55 6.55
N ARG A 95 20.25 -1.26 5.89
CA ARG A 95 20.40 -1.07 4.43
C ARG A 95 20.14 -2.33 3.57
N GLU A 96 19.91 -3.48 4.20
CA GLU A 96 19.97 -4.81 3.55
C GLU A 96 18.63 -5.55 3.44
N SER A 97 17.53 -5.01 3.98
CA SER A 97 16.24 -5.70 3.90
C SER A 97 15.66 -5.69 2.47
N CYS A 98 15.66 -6.86 1.82
CA CYS A 98 14.97 -7.13 0.54
C CYS A 98 13.46 -7.36 0.72
N ARG A 99 12.93 -7.15 1.92
CA ARG A 99 11.50 -7.27 2.23
C ARG A 99 10.80 -5.94 1.98
N PRO A 100 9.55 -5.95 1.50
CA PRO A 100 8.78 -4.72 1.42
C PRO A 100 8.71 -4.08 2.82
N PRO A 101 8.78 -2.75 2.92
CA PRO A 101 8.81 -2.00 4.18
C PRO A 101 7.46 -1.99 4.92
N ALA A 102 6.44 -2.56 4.30
CA ALA A 102 5.10 -2.58 4.81
C ALA A 102 4.40 -3.88 4.43
N ASP A 103 3.63 -4.42 5.36
CA ASP A 103 2.58 -5.36 5.02
C ASP A 103 1.42 -4.58 4.42
N VAL A 104 1.03 -4.94 3.19
CA VAL A 104 -0.04 -4.27 2.46
C VAL A 104 -1.12 -5.29 2.11
N TRP A 105 -2.38 -4.93 2.35
CA TRP A 105 -3.53 -5.71 1.94
C TRP A 105 -4.72 -4.83 1.57
N LEU A 106 -5.66 -5.42 0.84
CA LEU A 106 -6.97 -4.84 0.61
C LEU A 106 -7.94 -5.48 1.60
N GLU A 107 -8.76 -4.67 2.26
CA GLU A 107 -9.93 -5.10 3.01
C GLU A 107 -11.17 -4.74 2.20
N ILE A 108 -12.02 -5.73 1.97
CA ILE A 108 -13.28 -5.60 1.27
C ILE A 108 -14.38 -5.87 2.28
N GLU A 109 -15.25 -4.89 2.49
CA GLU A 109 -16.35 -4.95 3.44
C GLU A 109 -17.67 -4.72 2.70
N VAL A 110 -18.69 -5.52 3.02
CA VAL A 110 -20.06 -5.28 2.55
C VAL A 110 -20.67 -4.22 3.45
N THR A 111 -21.17 -3.13 2.84
CA THR A 111 -21.75 -1.98 3.54
C THR A 111 -23.21 -2.22 3.91
#